data_AF-A0A9E0AJ92-F1
#
_entry.id   AF-A0A9E0AJ92-F1
#
_cell.length_a   1.000
_cell.length_b   1.000
_cell.length_c   1.000
_cell.angle_alpha   90.00
_cell.angle_beta   90.00
_cell.angle_gamma   90.00
#
_symmetry.space_group_name_H-M   'P 1'
#
loop_
_entity.id
_entity.type
_entity.pdbx_description
1 polymer ?
#
loop_
_entity_poly.entity_id
_entity_poly.type
_entity_poly.pdbx_seq_one_letter_code
_entity_poly.pdbx_strand_id
1 'polypeptide(L)'
;MKWMLDISIPEPERKLTYDDTLLLIGSCFTANVGKALEGLKFRTLYNPTGILFDPLSVARHLQDYTQKKVYQPHDLFELNSIWNSWQHHSSFSSTDRMKSLELINSSIEKAHQHLQESNMLLITLGTAFSYRHQPDNIPVANCHKAPAAAFIKHLLKVEEIVNALKPAIQPLLESNKNLQVVFTISPVRHIRDGVIENNRSKARLIEAVHQLVEENERLLYFPSYEIVIDVLRDYRFYDADLVHPNYAATQHVFDLFCKHYMDKGTLNLMEDVYKLVLAKNHKPQHPDSTAHQQFRKVQKQKLEDLKSKLPQLNWEEEEEGLST
;
A
#
# COMPACT_ATOMS: atom_id res chain seq x y z
N MET A 1 3.28 31.73 16.01
CA MET A 1 3.02 31.77 14.55
C MET A 1 2.61 30.36 14.12
N LYS A 2 1.51 30.21 13.38
CA LYS A 2 1.03 28.91 12.89
C LYS A 2 1.67 28.64 11.53
N TRP A 3 2.48 27.58 11.44
CA TRP A 3 3.31 27.28 10.26
C TRP A 3 2.74 26.17 9.37
N MET A 4 1.61 25.57 9.76
CA MET A 4 0.92 24.50 9.03
C MET A 4 -0.58 24.79 9.01
N LEU A 5 -1.24 24.45 7.90
CA LEU A 5 -2.69 24.49 7.80
C LEU A 5 -3.31 23.34 8.61
N ASP A 6 -4.51 23.54 9.14
CA ASP A 6 -5.29 22.42 9.64
C ASP A 6 -5.90 21.69 8.45
N ILE A 7 -5.96 20.36 8.53
CA ILE A 7 -6.66 19.53 7.56
C ILE A 7 -7.66 18.65 8.30
N SER A 8 -8.88 18.56 7.76
CA SER A 8 -9.90 17.65 8.27
C SER A 8 -9.68 16.27 7.64
N ILE A 9 -9.48 15.26 8.47
CA ILE A 9 -9.33 13.87 8.03
C ILE A 9 -10.60 13.12 8.43
N PRO A 10 -11.39 12.61 7.47
CA PRO A 10 -12.54 11.77 7.76
C PRO A 10 -12.12 10.56 8.61
N GLU A 11 -12.81 10.35 9.72
CA GLU A 11 -12.56 9.20 10.59
C GLU A 11 -13.53 8.07 10.28
N PRO A 12 -13.08 6.81 10.33
CA PRO A 12 -13.97 5.68 10.21
C PRO A 12 -14.85 5.53 11.45
N GLU A 13 -16.10 5.07 11.28
CA GLU A 13 -16.97 4.75 12.42
C GLU A 13 -16.34 3.71 13.36
N ARG A 14 -15.74 2.67 12.78
CA ARG A 14 -14.93 1.68 13.49
C ARG A 14 -13.46 1.91 13.20
N LYS A 15 -12.71 2.24 14.25
CA LYS A 15 -11.25 2.33 14.18
C LYS A 15 -10.59 0.96 14.19
N LEU A 16 -9.41 0.90 13.58
CA LEU A 16 -8.57 -0.28 13.47
C LEU A 16 -7.98 -0.70 14.81
N THR A 17 -7.87 -2.00 14.99
CA THR A 17 -7.13 -2.67 16.06
C THR A 17 -6.15 -3.70 15.51
N TYR A 18 -5.36 -4.31 16.39
CA TYR A 18 -4.49 -5.44 16.02
C TYR A 18 -5.26 -6.71 15.59
N ASP A 19 -6.59 -6.73 15.81
CA ASP A 19 -7.45 -7.80 15.33
C ASP A 19 -7.87 -7.64 13.87
N ASP A 20 -7.55 -6.50 13.27
CA ASP A 20 -7.92 -6.21 11.90
C ASP A 20 -6.87 -6.68 10.89
N THR A 21 -7.39 -7.15 9.76
CA THR A 21 -6.61 -7.52 8.58
C THR A 21 -6.67 -6.39 7.54
N LEU A 22 -5.52 -6.00 7.01
CA LEU A 22 -5.36 -4.88 6.09
C LEU A 22 -4.87 -5.38 4.73
N LEU A 23 -5.53 -4.98 3.65
CA LEU A 23 -4.99 -5.10 2.29
C LEU A 23 -4.71 -3.70 1.73
N LEU A 24 -3.51 -3.50 1.20
CA LEU A 24 -3.14 -2.24 0.57
C LEU A 24 -2.77 -2.49 -0.89
N ILE A 25 -3.26 -1.64 -1.80
CA ILE A 25 -2.99 -1.74 -3.23
C ILE A 25 -2.73 -0.36 -3.83
N GLY A 26 -1.78 -0.28 -4.76
CA GLY A 26 -1.56 0.92 -5.55
C GLY A 26 -0.09 1.33 -5.67
N SER A 27 0.15 2.64 -5.61
CA SER A 27 1.44 3.25 -5.96
C SER A 27 2.60 2.81 -5.07
N CYS A 28 3.82 3.27 -5.36
CA CYS A 28 4.99 3.02 -4.50
C CYS A 28 4.80 3.51 -3.05
N PHE A 29 3.97 4.54 -2.83
CA PHE A 29 3.63 5.01 -1.49
C PHE A 29 2.95 3.93 -0.64
N THR A 30 2.16 3.04 -1.26
CA THR A 30 1.55 1.88 -0.63
C THR A 30 2.60 0.96 0.01
N ALA A 31 3.75 0.76 -0.64
CA ALA A 31 4.80 -0.10 -0.11
C ALA A 31 5.45 0.49 1.15
N ASN A 32 5.61 1.82 1.22
CA ASN A 32 6.13 2.49 2.42
C ASN A 32 5.18 2.33 3.61
N VAL A 33 3.88 2.57 3.39
CA VAL A 33 2.85 2.43 4.44
C VAL A 33 2.69 0.96 4.85
N GLY A 34 2.63 0.04 3.87
CA GLY A 34 2.51 -1.39 4.12
C GLY A 34 3.68 -1.94 4.93
N LYS A 35 4.91 -1.54 4.58
CA LYS A 35 6.12 -1.93 5.33
C LYS A 35 6.12 -1.35 6.75
N ALA A 36 5.63 -0.13 6.95
CA ALA A 36 5.51 0.46 8.29
C ALA A 36 4.50 -0.31 9.16
N LEU A 37 3.33 -0.66 8.60
CA LEU A 37 2.32 -1.47 9.27
C LEU A 37 2.82 -2.88 9.61
N GLU A 38 3.47 -3.54 8.65
CA GLU A 38 4.09 -4.86 8.83
C GLU A 38 5.18 -4.82 9.91
N GLY A 39 6.05 -3.81 9.91
CA GLY A 39 7.06 -3.59 10.95
C GLY A 39 6.48 -3.34 12.35
N LEU A 40 5.22 -2.90 12.42
CA LEU A 40 4.43 -2.74 13.64
C LEU A 40 3.54 -3.95 13.94
N LYS A 41 3.71 -5.05 13.19
CA LYS A 41 2.99 -6.33 13.29
C LYS A 41 1.50 -6.32 12.96
N PHE A 42 0.99 -5.31 12.27
CA PHE A 42 -0.37 -5.39 11.74
C PHE A 42 -0.47 -6.48 10.68
N ARG A 43 -1.57 -7.25 10.68
CA ARG A 43 -1.84 -8.28 9.68
C ARG A 43 -2.10 -7.64 8.32
N THR A 44 -1.04 -7.50 7.53
CA THR A 44 -1.02 -6.64 6.36
C THR A 44 -0.55 -7.39 5.12
N LEU A 45 -1.28 -7.26 4.01
CA LEU A 45 -0.81 -7.64 2.68
C LEU A 45 -0.81 -6.39 1.80
N TYR A 46 0.33 -6.05 1.19
CA TYR A 46 0.43 -4.87 0.35
C TYR A 46 0.99 -5.18 -1.03
N ASN A 47 0.39 -4.57 -2.06
CA ASN A 47 0.76 -4.72 -3.48
C ASN A 47 1.01 -6.18 -3.90
N PRO A 48 0.03 -7.10 -3.75
CA PRO A 48 0.25 -8.52 -4.02
C PRO A 48 0.64 -8.82 -5.47
N THR A 49 0.31 -7.99 -6.44
CA THR A 49 0.80 -8.12 -7.84
C THR A 49 1.82 -7.06 -8.22
N GLY A 50 2.37 -6.39 -7.21
CA GLY A 50 3.32 -5.30 -7.31
C GLY A 50 2.69 -3.92 -7.40
N ILE A 51 3.51 -2.92 -7.72
CA ILE A 51 3.10 -1.51 -7.69
C ILE A 51 2.19 -1.20 -8.89
N LEU A 52 1.03 -0.61 -8.62
CA LEU A 52 0.04 -0.20 -9.61
C LEU A 52 -0.24 1.30 -9.47
N PHE A 53 -0.10 2.07 -10.54
CA PHE A 53 -0.26 3.52 -10.44
C PHE A 53 -1.63 3.99 -10.89
N ASP A 54 -2.20 3.40 -11.94
CA ASP A 54 -3.44 3.88 -12.55
C ASP A 54 -4.69 3.14 -12.05
N PRO A 55 -5.85 3.80 -12.06
CA PRO A 55 -7.09 3.21 -11.57
C PRO A 55 -7.55 1.95 -12.32
N LEU A 56 -7.27 1.84 -13.63
CA LEU A 56 -7.71 0.67 -14.40
C LEU A 56 -6.93 -0.57 -13.98
N SER A 57 -5.62 -0.43 -13.79
CA SER A 57 -4.77 -1.51 -13.30
C SER A 57 -5.16 -1.95 -11.88
N VAL A 58 -5.47 -1.01 -10.99
CA VAL A 58 -5.97 -1.31 -9.64
C VAL A 58 -7.31 -2.05 -9.69
N ALA A 59 -8.28 -1.52 -10.45
CA ALA A 59 -9.60 -2.12 -10.59
C ALA A 59 -9.52 -3.56 -11.12
N ARG A 60 -8.71 -3.79 -12.16
CA ARG A 60 -8.47 -5.11 -12.72
C ARG A 60 -7.96 -6.10 -11.69
N HIS A 61 -6.97 -5.71 -10.88
CA HIS A 61 -6.40 -6.63 -9.91
C HIS A 61 -7.35 -6.93 -8.75
N LEU A 62 -8.15 -5.96 -8.31
CA LEU A 62 -9.23 -6.23 -7.35
C LEU A 62 -10.23 -7.25 -7.92
N GLN A 63 -10.57 -7.14 -9.20
CA GLN A 63 -11.41 -8.14 -9.88
C GLN A 63 -10.71 -9.51 -9.98
N ASP A 64 -9.42 -9.54 -10.36
CA ASP A 64 -8.64 -10.77 -10.44
C ASP A 64 -8.58 -11.50 -9.09
N TYR A 65 -8.38 -10.76 -7.99
CA TYR A 65 -8.41 -11.34 -6.64
C TYR A 65 -9.80 -11.85 -6.31
N THR A 66 -10.85 -11.05 -6.54
CA THR A 66 -12.24 -11.43 -6.26
C THR A 66 -12.63 -12.71 -6.99
N GLN A 67 -12.25 -12.82 -8.26
CA GLN A 67 -12.63 -13.91 -9.16
C GLN A 67 -11.66 -15.11 -9.12
N LYS A 68 -10.60 -15.06 -8.32
CA LYS A 68 -9.51 -16.06 -8.34
C LYS A 68 -8.98 -16.30 -9.75
N LYS A 69 -8.66 -15.22 -10.48
CA LYS A 69 -8.19 -15.30 -11.86
C LYS A 69 -6.94 -16.17 -11.94
N VAL A 70 -6.98 -17.19 -12.79
CA VAL A 70 -5.81 -18.01 -13.12
C VAL A 70 -5.23 -17.53 -14.45
N TYR A 71 -4.00 -17.03 -14.41
CA TYR A 71 -3.20 -16.67 -15.57
C TYR A 71 -2.61 -17.92 -16.23
N GLN A 72 -2.57 -17.89 -17.55
CA GLN A 72 -2.17 -18.98 -18.42
C GLN A 72 -0.91 -18.61 -19.21
N PRO A 73 -0.21 -19.59 -19.82
CA PRO A 73 1.00 -19.32 -20.60
C PRO A 73 0.85 -18.29 -21.73
N HIS A 74 -0.36 -18.12 -22.28
CA HIS A 74 -0.65 -17.12 -23.32
C HIS A 74 -0.86 -15.71 -22.78
N ASP A 75 -1.01 -15.54 -21.46
CA ASP A 75 -1.09 -14.23 -20.81
C ASP A 75 0.30 -13.61 -20.58
N LEU A 76 1.36 -14.38 -20.84
CA LEU A 76 2.75 -13.94 -20.73
C LEU A 76 3.37 -13.68 -22.10
N PHE A 77 4.33 -12.78 -22.12
CA PHE A 77 5.17 -12.49 -23.28
C PHE A 77 6.64 -12.54 -22.90
N GLU A 78 7.50 -12.87 -23.86
CA GLU A 78 8.94 -12.85 -23.66
C GLU A 78 9.54 -11.54 -24.16
N LEU A 79 10.39 -10.92 -23.35
CA LEU A 79 11.18 -9.74 -23.71
C LEU A 79 12.57 -9.87 -23.09
N ASN A 80 13.62 -9.82 -23.92
CA ASN A 80 15.02 -9.98 -23.49
C ASN A 80 15.26 -11.27 -22.69
N SER A 81 14.72 -12.40 -23.16
CA SER A 81 14.84 -13.72 -22.51
C SER A 81 14.21 -13.81 -21.12
N ILE A 82 13.29 -12.90 -20.82
CA ILE A 82 12.53 -12.87 -19.57
C ILE A 82 11.03 -12.94 -19.91
N TRP A 83 10.32 -13.83 -19.25
CA TRP A 83 8.87 -13.93 -19.30
C TRP A 83 8.24 -12.90 -18.39
N ASN A 84 7.34 -12.10 -18.95
CA ASN A 84 6.70 -10.96 -18.30
C ASN A 84 5.18 -11.03 -18.49
N SER A 85 4.45 -10.31 -17.63
CA SER A 85 3.03 -10.01 -17.80
C SER A 85 2.84 -8.51 -17.83
N TRP A 86 2.08 -7.98 -18.80
CA TRP A 86 1.77 -6.55 -18.87
C TRP A 86 1.01 -6.04 -17.64
N GLN A 87 0.44 -6.96 -16.84
CA GLN A 87 -0.31 -6.66 -15.64
C GLN A 87 0.54 -6.65 -14.37
N HIS A 88 1.71 -7.30 -14.37
CA HIS A 88 2.45 -7.55 -13.13
C HIS A 88 3.77 -6.77 -13.07
N HIS A 89 4.19 -6.45 -11.84
CA HIS A 89 5.50 -5.88 -11.61
C HIS A 89 6.62 -6.86 -12.03
N SER A 90 7.80 -6.34 -12.37
CA SER A 90 8.91 -7.17 -12.86
C SER A 90 9.47 -8.16 -11.81
N SER A 91 9.01 -8.07 -10.56
CA SER A 91 9.27 -9.08 -9.51
C SER A 91 8.60 -10.43 -9.78
N PHE A 92 7.61 -10.47 -10.68
CA PHE A 92 6.96 -11.70 -11.15
C PHE A 92 7.62 -12.27 -12.40
N SER A 93 8.60 -11.56 -12.96
CA SER A 93 9.27 -11.94 -14.18
C SER A 93 10.39 -12.93 -13.92
N SER A 94 10.58 -13.88 -14.84
CA SER A 94 11.54 -14.98 -14.71
C SER A 94 12.03 -15.43 -16.09
N THR A 95 13.22 -16.00 -16.17
CA THR A 95 13.70 -16.67 -17.39
C THR A 95 12.94 -17.97 -17.67
N ASP A 96 12.26 -18.52 -16.66
CA ASP A 96 11.33 -19.64 -16.77
C ASP A 96 9.87 -19.16 -16.76
N ARG A 97 9.15 -19.44 -17.85
CA ARG A 97 7.73 -19.09 -18.04
C ARG A 97 6.83 -19.67 -16.95
N MET A 98 7.05 -20.93 -16.58
CA MET A 98 6.19 -21.61 -15.61
C MET A 98 6.39 -21.05 -14.21
N LYS A 99 7.63 -20.67 -13.87
CA LYS A 99 7.93 -19.98 -12.62
C LYS A 99 7.23 -18.61 -12.52
N SER A 100 7.19 -17.84 -13.61
CA SER A 100 6.41 -16.59 -13.63
C SER A 100 4.92 -16.82 -13.40
N LEU A 101 4.33 -17.83 -14.03
CA LEU A 101 2.92 -18.18 -13.82
C LEU A 101 2.65 -18.63 -12.38
N GLU A 102 3.53 -19.44 -11.81
CA GLU A 102 3.42 -19.91 -10.42
C GLU A 102 3.42 -18.73 -9.44
N LEU A 103 4.37 -17.79 -9.60
CA LEU A 103 4.43 -16.58 -8.76
C LEU A 103 3.15 -15.73 -8.88
N ILE A 104 2.65 -15.54 -10.10
CA ILE A 104 1.43 -14.75 -10.35
C ILE A 104 0.21 -15.42 -9.70
N ASN A 105 -0.03 -16.70 -10.02
CA ASN A 105 -1.22 -17.41 -9.60
C ASN A 105 -1.24 -17.66 -8.08
N SER A 106 -0.09 -17.99 -7.49
CA SER A 106 0.02 -18.13 -6.03
C SER A 106 -0.23 -16.80 -5.31
N SER A 107 0.24 -15.68 -5.86
CA SER A 107 -0.01 -14.37 -5.26
C SER A 107 -1.48 -13.94 -5.38
N ILE A 108 -2.15 -14.25 -6.49
CA ILE A 108 -3.59 -14.00 -6.65
C ILE A 108 -4.40 -14.82 -5.64
N GLU A 109 -4.08 -16.11 -5.45
CA GLU A 109 -4.78 -16.93 -4.45
C GLU A 109 -4.55 -16.41 -3.03
N LYS A 110 -3.31 -16.01 -2.69
CA LYS A 110 -3.00 -15.38 -1.40
C LYS A 110 -3.79 -14.08 -1.22
N ALA A 111 -3.83 -13.23 -2.24
CA ALA A 111 -4.57 -11.97 -2.22
C ALA A 111 -6.08 -12.19 -2.08
N HIS A 112 -6.63 -13.20 -2.76
CA HIS A 112 -8.03 -13.58 -2.60
C HIS A 112 -8.36 -13.93 -1.15
N GLN A 113 -7.59 -14.85 -0.55
CA GLN A 113 -7.82 -15.31 0.83
C GLN A 113 -7.72 -14.13 1.81
N HIS A 114 -6.66 -13.33 1.69
CA HIS A 114 -6.45 -12.16 2.53
C HIS A 114 -7.56 -11.11 2.38
N LEU A 115 -8.06 -10.89 1.15
CA LEU A 115 -9.11 -9.91 0.87
C LEU A 115 -10.46 -10.31 1.47
N GLN A 116 -10.78 -11.61 1.53
CA GLN A 116 -12.02 -12.07 2.17
C GLN A 116 -12.05 -11.76 3.68
N GLU A 117 -10.89 -11.79 4.33
CA GLU A 117 -10.75 -11.54 5.77
C GLU A 117 -10.43 -10.08 6.11
N SER A 118 -10.19 -9.24 5.09
CA SER A 118 -9.76 -7.85 5.30
C SER A 118 -10.86 -6.99 5.91
N ASN A 119 -10.49 -6.21 6.92
CA ASN A 119 -11.34 -5.19 7.52
C ASN A 119 -11.13 -3.82 6.84
N MET A 120 -9.96 -3.61 6.24
CA MET A 120 -9.67 -2.41 5.46
C MET A 120 -8.95 -2.73 4.15
N LEU A 121 -9.44 -2.14 3.07
CA LEU A 121 -8.77 -2.06 1.78
C LEU A 121 -8.30 -0.62 1.54
N LEU A 122 -6.99 -0.37 1.61
CA LEU A 122 -6.41 0.95 1.29
C LEU A 122 -5.98 1.00 -0.18
N ILE A 123 -6.59 1.88 -0.96
CA ILE A 123 -6.32 2.07 -2.38
C ILE A 123 -5.56 3.39 -2.57
N THR A 124 -4.29 3.31 -2.97
CA THR A 124 -3.45 4.48 -3.23
C THR A 124 -3.24 4.71 -4.72
N LEU A 125 -3.96 5.67 -5.30
CA LEU A 125 -3.86 5.97 -6.73
C LEU A 125 -2.69 6.91 -7.03
N GLY A 126 -1.87 6.56 -8.01
CA GLY A 126 -0.69 7.32 -8.41
C GLY A 126 -0.98 8.33 -9.53
N THR A 127 -1.58 7.87 -10.62
CA THR A 127 -1.74 8.67 -11.84
C THR A 127 -3.01 8.31 -12.61
N ALA A 128 -3.66 9.28 -13.25
CA ALA A 128 -4.75 9.05 -14.18
C ALA A 128 -4.26 8.70 -15.60
N PHE A 129 -2.94 8.63 -15.82
CA PHE A 129 -2.38 8.15 -17.08
C PHE A 129 -2.39 6.62 -17.11
N SER A 130 -3.09 6.06 -18.09
CA SER A 130 -3.02 4.64 -18.43
C SER A 130 -2.25 4.42 -19.73
N TYR A 131 -1.75 3.21 -19.92
CA TYR A 131 -1.02 2.80 -21.10
C TYR A 131 -1.68 1.58 -21.74
N ARG A 132 -1.61 1.49 -23.06
CA ARG A 132 -2.04 0.32 -23.82
C ARG A 132 -0.96 -0.11 -24.80
N HIS A 133 -0.62 -1.39 -24.78
CA HIS A 133 0.30 -1.99 -25.73
C HIS A 133 -0.36 -2.11 -27.11
N GLN A 134 0.38 -1.78 -28.17
CA GLN A 134 -0.03 -1.91 -29.56
C GLN A 134 0.67 -3.11 -30.21
N PRO A 135 0.03 -3.81 -31.17
CA PRO A 135 -1.24 -3.46 -31.81
C PRO A 135 -2.49 -3.96 -31.05
N ASP A 136 -2.34 -4.86 -30.09
CA ASP A 136 -3.46 -5.61 -29.48
C ASP A 136 -4.35 -4.81 -28.51
N ASN A 137 -4.04 -3.52 -28.34
CA ASN A 137 -4.76 -2.59 -27.46
C ASN A 137 -4.88 -3.08 -25.99
N ILE A 138 -3.93 -3.89 -25.55
CA ILE A 138 -3.90 -4.53 -24.22
C ILE A 138 -3.56 -3.45 -23.17
N PRO A 139 -4.39 -3.23 -22.13
CA PRO A 139 -4.03 -2.31 -21.05
C PRO A 139 -2.83 -2.81 -20.26
N VAL A 140 -1.95 -1.89 -19.86
CA VAL A 140 -0.63 -2.20 -19.28
C VAL A 140 -0.48 -1.51 -17.93
N ALA A 141 -0.19 -2.32 -16.90
CA ALA A 141 0.22 -1.83 -15.59
C ALA A 141 1.74 -1.60 -15.50
N ASN A 142 2.52 -2.40 -16.22
CA ASN A 142 3.98 -2.28 -16.28
C ASN A 142 4.50 -2.47 -17.71
N CYS A 143 5.23 -1.48 -18.23
CA CYS A 143 5.77 -1.50 -19.58
C CYS A 143 7.08 -2.32 -19.72
N HIS A 144 7.63 -2.86 -18.63
CA HIS A 144 8.83 -3.74 -18.61
C HIS A 144 10.04 -3.18 -19.39
N LYS A 145 10.19 -1.85 -19.37
CA LYS A 145 11.23 -1.11 -20.12
C LYS A 145 11.21 -1.37 -21.64
N ALA A 146 10.09 -1.86 -22.18
CA ALA A 146 9.89 -1.96 -23.61
C ALA A 146 9.89 -0.57 -24.27
N PRO A 147 10.16 -0.46 -25.59
CA PRO A 147 10.21 0.81 -26.29
C PRO A 147 8.91 1.61 -26.13
N ALA A 148 9.03 2.90 -25.81
CA ALA A 148 7.86 3.76 -25.57
C ALA A 148 6.89 3.82 -26.76
N ALA A 149 7.39 3.66 -28.00
CA ALA A 149 6.59 3.63 -29.22
C ALA A 149 5.62 2.43 -29.30
N ALA A 150 5.81 1.39 -28.49
CA ALA A 150 4.89 0.26 -28.40
C ALA A 150 3.62 0.57 -27.59
N PHE A 151 3.52 1.75 -26.98
CA PHE A 151 2.42 2.09 -26.07
C PHE A 151 1.70 3.36 -26.50
N ILE A 152 0.36 3.30 -26.42
CA ILE A 152 -0.49 4.49 -26.46
C ILE A 152 -0.78 4.91 -25.03
N LYS A 153 -0.51 6.19 -24.76
CA LYS A 153 -0.77 6.83 -23.48
C LYS A 153 -2.13 7.52 -23.51
N HIS A 154 -2.93 7.32 -22.48
CA HIS A 154 -4.26 7.92 -22.34
C HIS A 154 -4.43 8.55 -20.97
N LEU A 155 -4.79 9.83 -20.92
CA LEU A 155 -5.19 10.49 -19.68
C LEU A 155 -6.67 10.21 -19.44
N LEU A 156 -6.97 9.30 -18.52
CA LEU A 156 -8.32 8.85 -18.19
C LEU A 156 -9.20 10.02 -17.77
N LYS A 157 -10.44 10.05 -18.25
CA LYS A 157 -11.50 10.95 -17.75
C LYS A 157 -11.95 10.47 -16.37
N VAL A 158 -12.53 11.39 -15.59
CA VAL A 158 -13.13 11.09 -14.27
C VAL A 158 -14.11 9.92 -14.37
N GLU A 159 -15.03 9.96 -15.33
CA GLU A 159 -15.99 8.89 -15.58
C GLU A 159 -15.34 7.53 -15.88
N GLU A 160 -14.22 7.50 -16.61
CA GLU A 160 -13.51 6.24 -16.88
C GLU A 160 -12.93 5.63 -15.60
N ILE A 161 -12.52 6.47 -14.66
CA ILE A 161 -11.97 6.05 -13.37
C ILE A 161 -13.09 5.51 -12.47
N VAL A 162 -14.19 6.25 -12.35
CA VAL A 162 -15.38 5.84 -11.57
C VAL A 162 -15.95 4.53 -12.10
N ASN A 163 -16.15 4.43 -13.42
CA ASN A 163 -16.68 3.22 -14.07
C ASN A 163 -15.75 2.01 -14.00
N ALA A 164 -14.46 2.20 -13.68
CA ALA A 164 -13.54 1.10 -13.43
C ALA A 164 -13.55 0.67 -11.96
N LEU A 165 -13.43 1.63 -11.03
CA LEU A 165 -13.29 1.34 -9.60
C LEU A 165 -14.59 0.87 -8.95
N LYS A 166 -15.72 1.50 -9.27
CA LYS A 166 -17.03 1.16 -8.68
C LYS A 166 -17.39 -0.33 -8.85
N PRO A 167 -17.40 -0.92 -10.07
CA PRO A 167 -17.71 -2.33 -10.24
C PRO A 167 -16.63 -3.28 -9.70
N ALA A 168 -15.39 -2.81 -9.49
CA ALA A 168 -14.36 -3.61 -8.85
C ALA A 168 -14.52 -3.70 -7.33
N ILE A 169 -15.10 -2.67 -6.71
CA ILE A 169 -15.22 -2.56 -5.24
C ILE A 169 -16.58 -3.03 -4.74
N GLN A 170 -17.65 -2.77 -5.49
CA GLN A 170 -19.00 -3.09 -5.05
C GLN A 170 -19.19 -4.58 -4.65
N PRO A 171 -18.69 -5.57 -5.42
CA PRO A 171 -18.80 -6.98 -5.01
C PRO A 171 -18.10 -7.28 -3.69
N LEU A 172 -16.96 -6.61 -3.41
CA LEU A 172 -16.21 -6.79 -2.16
C LEU A 172 -16.98 -6.27 -0.96
N LEU A 173 -17.60 -5.10 -1.11
CA LEU A 173 -18.46 -4.50 -0.09
C LEU A 173 -19.75 -5.30 0.13
N GLU A 174 -20.23 -6.00 -0.89
CA GLU A 174 -21.39 -6.87 -0.82
C GLU A 174 -21.07 -8.17 -0.08
N SER A 175 -19.92 -8.80 -0.38
CA SER A 175 -19.48 -10.07 0.22
C SER A 175 -18.94 -9.91 1.65
N ASN A 176 -18.28 -8.80 1.96
CA ASN A 176 -17.71 -8.51 3.27
C ASN A 176 -18.32 -7.23 3.86
N LYS A 177 -19.26 -7.40 4.80
CA LYS A 177 -19.95 -6.27 5.45
C LYS A 177 -19.05 -5.45 6.38
N ASN A 178 -17.96 -6.05 6.85
CA ASN A 178 -16.99 -5.40 7.73
C ASN A 178 -15.87 -4.68 6.97
N LEU A 179 -15.81 -4.83 5.64
CA LEU A 179 -14.81 -4.17 4.81
C LEU A 179 -15.11 -2.68 4.71
N GLN A 180 -14.13 -1.89 5.12
CA GLN A 180 -14.04 -0.47 4.79
C GLN A 180 -13.02 -0.27 3.67
N VAL A 181 -13.30 0.61 2.73
CA VAL A 181 -12.34 0.96 1.68
C VAL A 181 -11.91 2.39 1.89
N VAL A 182 -10.61 2.60 1.95
CA VAL A 182 -10.01 3.92 2.11
C VAL A 182 -9.25 4.25 0.83
N PHE A 183 -9.68 5.28 0.12
CA PHE A 183 -8.92 5.83 -0.98
C PHE A 183 -7.91 6.85 -0.47
N THR A 184 -6.79 6.93 -1.16
CA THR A 184 -5.86 8.05 -1.01
C THR A 184 -5.16 8.32 -2.33
N ILE A 185 -4.82 9.59 -2.58
CA ILE A 185 -4.03 9.96 -3.75
C ILE A 185 -2.57 10.04 -3.34
N SER A 186 -1.70 9.33 -4.06
CA SER A 186 -0.27 9.30 -3.76
C SER A 186 0.33 10.72 -3.78
N PRO A 187 1.11 11.14 -2.77
CA PRO A 187 1.84 12.41 -2.80
C PRO A 187 3.04 12.43 -3.75
N VAL A 188 3.43 11.26 -4.29
CA VAL A 188 4.54 11.14 -5.24
C VAL A 188 4.16 11.84 -6.56
N ARG A 189 5.06 12.69 -7.05
CA ARG A 189 4.86 13.47 -8.28
C ARG A 189 5.18 12.66 -9.54
N HIS A 190 4.24 12.52 -10.46
CA HIS A 190 4.49 11.89 -11.76
C HIS A 190 4.97 12.92 -12.79
N ILE A 191 6.22 13.39 -12.64
CA ILE A 191 6.74 14.52 -13.43
C ILE A 191 7.31 14.16 -14.80
N ARG A 192 7.31 12.88 -15.19
CA ARG A 192 7.84 12.44 -16.51
C ARG A 192 7.20 13.20 -17.68
N ASP A 193 5.95 13.63 -17.49
CA ASP A 193 5.15 14.35 -18.48
C ASP A 193 5.02 15.85 -18.17
N GLY A 194 5.74 16.32 -17.17
CA GLY A 194 5.68 17.70 -16.68
C GLY A 194 4.69 17.92 -15.53
N VAL A 195 4.91 19.03 -14.82
CA VAL A 195 4.14 19.39 -13.61
C VAL A 195 2.67 19.69 -13.91
N ILE A 196 2.36 20.23 -15.09
CA ILE A 196 0.99 20.51 -15.54
C ILE A 196 0.22 19.19 -15.68
N GLU A 197 0.80 18.22 -16.37
CA GLU A 197 0.18 16.91 -16.59
C GLU A 197 0.03 16.12 -15.29
N ASN A 198 1.01 16.20 -14.39
CA ASN A 198 0.87 15.66 -13.03
C ASN A 198 -0.36 16.24 -12.32
N ASN A 199 -0.51 17.57 -12.30
CA ASN A 199 -1.63 18.21 -11.60
C ASN A 199 -2.98 17.89 -12.24
N ARG A 200 -3.06 17.87 -13.59
CA ARG A 200 -4.26 17.42 -14.31
C ARG A 200 -4.63 15.99 -13.94
N SER A 201 -3.64 15.11 -13.87
CA SER A 201 -3.81 13.72 -13.46
C SER A 201 -4.33 13.61 -12.03
N LYS A 202 -3.68 14.28 -11.06
CA LYS A 202 -4.10 14.25 -9.64
C LYS A 202 -5.50 14.82 -9.46
N ALA A 203 -5.84 15.93 -10.12
CA ALA A 203 -7.17 16.53 -10.06
C ALA A 203 -8.26 15.55 -10.52
N ARG A 204 -8.02 14.78 -11.60
CA ARG A 204 -8.98 13.76 -12.06
C ARG A 204 -9.12 12.60 -11.09
N LEU A 205 -8.04 12.17 -10.44
CA LEU A 205 -8.10 11.13 -9.42
C LEU A 205 -8.87 11.60 -8.19
N ILE A 206 -8.59 12.81 -7.70
CA ILE A 206 -9.27 13.41 -6.54
C ILE A 206 -10.77 13.49 -6.82
N GLU A 207 -11.16 14.09 -7.94
CA GLU A 207 -12.57 14.22 -8.33
C GLU A 207 -13.26 12.85 -8.45
N ALA A 208 -12.65 11.88 -9.12
CA ALA A 208 -13.23 10.55 -9.27
C ALA A 208 -13.39 9.81 -7.94
N VAL A 209 -12.42 9.95 -7.02
CA VAL A 209 -12.52 9.37 -5.68
C VAL A 209 -13.63 10.06 -4.88
N HIS A 210 -13.76 11.38 -4.97
CA HIS A 210 -14.83 12.10 -4.28
C HIS A 210 -16.22 11.68 -4.74
N GLN A 211 -16.42 11.47 -6.04
CA GLN A 211 -17.68 10.91 -6.56
C GLN A 211 -17.99 9.52 -5.99
N LEU A 212 -16.98 8.68 -5.74
CA LEU A 212 -17.18 7.36 -5.15
C LEU A 212 -17.52 7.43 -3.65
N VAL A 213 -16.76 8.22 -2.87
CA VAL A 213 -16.94 8.30 -1.40
C VAL A 213 -18.24 8.97 -1.00
N GLU A 214 -18.78 9.87 -1.84
CA GLU A 214 -20.08 10.52 -1.60
C GLU A 214 -21.27 9.56 -1.78
N GLU A 215 -21.11 8.46 -2.52
CA GLU A 215 -22.17 7.48 -2.77
C GLU A 215 -22.30 6.41 -1.67
N ASN A 216 -21.28 6.22 -0.83
CA ASN A 216 -21.23 5.11 0.12
C ASN A 216 -20.36 5.42 1.33
N GLU A 217 -20.96 5.43 2.53
CA GLU A 217 -20.30 5.74 3.81
C GLU A 217 -19.14 4.81 4.18
N ARG A 218 -19.07 3.60 3.59
CA ARG A 218 -17.95 2.66 3.80
C ARG A 218 -16.74 2.98 2.91
N LEU A 219 -16.85 3.96 2.03
CA LEU A 219 -15.77 4.49 1.22
C LEU A 219 -15.28 5.80 1.84
N LEU A 220 -14.02 5.86 2.22
CA LEU A 220 -13.42 7.05 2.83
C LEU A 220 -12.28 7.61 1.99
N TYR A 221 -11.98 8.90 2.16
CA TYR A 221 -10.81 9.53 1.57
C TYR A 221 -9.81 9.96 2.65
N PHE A 222 -8.60 9.40 2.60
CA PHE A 222 -7.47 9.84 3.40
C PHE A 222 -6.58 10.81 2.58
N PRO A 223 -6.40 12.06 3.01
CA PRO A 223 -5.81 13.11 2.16
C PRO A 223 -4.27 13.14 2.17
N SER A 224 -3.60 12.04 1.82
CA SER A 224 -2.13 11.98 1.84
C SER A 224 -1.46 12.95 0.85
N TYR A 225 -2.09 13.20 -0.29
CA TYR A 225 -1.63 14.17 -1.28
C TYR A 225 -1.64 15.59 -0.71
N GLU A 226 -2.76 16.03 -0.15
CA GLU A 226 -2.97 17.37 0.40
C GLU A 226 -2.13 17.59 1.66
N ILE A 227 -1.94 16.57 2.50
CA ILE A 227 -1.01 16.64 3.64
C ILE A 227 0.39 17.03 3.16
N VAL A 228 0.92 16.37 2.12
CA VAL A 228 2.27 16.66 1.64
C VAL A 228 2.33 17.97 0.87
N ILE A 229 1.35 18.24 0.01
CA ILE A 229 1.40 19.35 -0.95
C ILE A 229 0.98 20.68 -0.31
N ASP A 230 -0.01 20.67 0.59
CA ASP A 230 -0.61 21.89 1.14
C ASP A 230 -0.34 22.10 2.63
N VAL A 231 -0.24 21.03 3.44
CA VAL A 231 0.05 21.15 4.88
C VAL A 231 1.55 21.25 5.13
N LEU A 232 2.35 20.32 4.60
CA LEU A 232 3.82 20.33 4.72
C LEU A 232 4.47 21.37 3.79
N ARG A 233 4.02 21.42 2.53
CA ARG A 233 4.23 22.52 1.55
C ARG A 233 5.67 23.07 1.45
N ASP A 234 6.68 22.20 1.51
CA ASP A 234 8.09 22.61 1.43
C ASP A 234 8.96 21.51 0.78
N TYR A 235 9.94 21.89 -0.05
CA TYR A 235 10.87 20.96 -0.69
C TYR A 235 11.74 20.17 0.29
N ARG A 236 11.92 20.64 1.53
CA ARG A 236 12.60 19.89 2.61
C ARG A 236 11.93 18.57 2.94
N PHE A 237 10.70 18.35 2.47
CA PHE A 237 9.92 17.13 2.65
C PHE A 237 9.99 16.19 1.45
N TYR A 238 10.81 16.50 0.45
CA TYR A 238 11.09 15.64 -0.69
C TYR A 238 12.50 15.05 -0.61
N ASP A 239 12.69 13.92 -1.27
CA ASP A 239 14.00 13.32 -1.51
C ASP A 239 14.76 14.13 -2.59
N ALA A 240 16.01 13.76 -2.86
CA ALA A 240 16.90 14.46 -3.78
C ALA A 240 16.36 14.57 -5.22
N ASP A 241 15.43 13.69 -5.61
CA ASP A 241 14.76 13.72 -6.91
C ASP A 241 13.62 14.74 -7.02
N LEU A 242 13.26 15.40 -5.91
CA LEU A 242 12.18 16.40 -5.82
C LEU A 242 10.78 15.85 -6.19
N VAL A 243 10.64 14.52 -6.21
CA VAL A 243 9.46 13.78 -6.65
C VAL A 243 8.88 12.96 -5.53
N HIS A 244 9.72 12.18 -4.85
CA HIS A 244 9.30 11.31 -3.77
C HIS A 244 9.34 12.10 -2.45
N PRO A 245 8.30 11.99 -1.61
CA PRO A 245 8.39 12.47 -0.24
C PRO A 245 9.51 11.72 0.49
N ASN A 246 10.29 12.43 1.30
CA ASN A 246 11.32 11.82 2.12
C ASN A 246 10.73 11.17 3.38
N TYR A 247 11.61 10.53 4.17
CA TYR A 247 11.21 9.81 5.38
C TYR A 247 10.38 10.66 6.35
N ALA A 248 10.75 11.92 6.60
CA ALA A 248 10.03 12.80 7.52
C ALA A 248 8.60 13.07 7.03
N ALA A 249 8.41 13.26 5.73
CA ALA A 249 7.10 13.46 5.13
C ALA A 249 6.25 12.19 5.17
N THR A 250 6.84 11.04 4.79
CA THR A 250 6.12 9.75 4.81
C THR A 250 5.73 9.37 6.24
N GLN A 251 6.61 9.61 7.21
CA GLN A 251 6.33 9.35 8.63
C GLN A 251 5.21 10.25 9.13
N HIS A 252 5.23 11.54 8.80
CA HIS A 252 4.17 12.46 9.21
C HIS A 252 2.79 12.05 8.68
N VAL A 253 2.71 11.63 7.42
CA VAL A 253 1.47 11.10 6.84
C VAL A 253 1.04 9.83 7.55
N PHE A 254 1.97 8.91 7.84
CA PHE A 254 1.70 7.67 8.56
C PHE A 254 1.19 7.91 9.99
N ASP A 255 1.79 8.86 10.71
CA ASP A 255 1.37 9.23 12.06
C ASP A 255 -0.06 9.79 12.07
N LEU A 256 -0.42 10.61 11.07
CA LEU A 256 -1.78 11.10 10.89
C LEU A 256 -2.75 9.96 10.56
N PHE A 257 -2.36 9.03 9.70
CA PHE A 257 -3.17 7.83 9.42
C PHE A 257 -3.45 7.06 10.71
N CYS A 258 -2.42 6.69 11.47
CA CYS A 258 -2.57 5.96 12.72
C CYS A 258 -3.46 6.71 13.72
N LYS A 259 -3.21 8.01 13.91
CA LYS A 259 -3.99 8.85 14.85
C LYS A 259 -5.48 8.86 14.55
N HIS A 260 -5.86 8.94 13.27
CA HIS A 260 -7.26 9.07 12.88
C HIS A 260 -7.95 7.71 12.72
N TYR A 261 -7.22 6.70 12.23
CA TYR A 261 -7.80 5.40 11.88
C TYR A 261 -7.63 4.31 12.94
N MET A 262 -6.79 4.49 13.95
CA MET A 262 -6.61 3.50 15.03
C MET A 262 -7.21 3.99 16.34
N ASP A 263 -7.72 3.06 17.15
CA ASP A 263 -8.23 3.40 18.47
C ASP A 263 -7.10 3.69 19.47
N LYS A 264 -7.44 4.30 20.62
CA LYS A 264 -6.46 4.66 21.65
C LYS A 264 -5.73 3.44 22.23
N GLY A 265 -6.42 2.30 22.36
CA GLY A 265 -5.81 1.08 22.89
C GLY A 265 -4.73 0.55 21.96
N THR A 266 -5.01 0.57 20.67
CA THR A 266 -4.13 0.15 19.59
C THR A 266 -2.93 1.08 19.47
N LEU A 267 -3.12 2.40 19.56
CA LEU A 267 -2.00 3.35 19.56
C LEU A 267 -1.04 3.12 20.75
N ASN A 268 -1.58 2.83 21.94
CA ASN A 268 -0.75 2.52 23.11
C ASN A 268 0.02 1.21 22.92
N LEU A 269 -0.64 0.16 22.44
CA LEU A 269 0.00 -1.13 22.14
C LEU A 269 1.07 -0.97 21.06
N MET A 270 0.79 -0.18 20.03
CA MET A 270 1.71 0.10 18.92
C MET A 270 3.00 0.76 19.38
N GLU A 271 2.93 1.69 20.35
CA GLU A 271 4.14 2.27 20.95
C GLU A 271 4.97 1.19 21.66
N ASP A 272 4.32 0.24 22.32
CA ASP A 272 5.00 -0.86 23.00
C ASP A 272 5.64 -1.85 22.04
N VAL A 273 4.93 -2.22 20.97
CA VAL A 273 5.45 -3.06 19.88
C VAL A 273 6.64 -2.38 19.21
N TYR A 274 6.53 -1.09 18.89
CA TYR A 274 7.59 -0.32 18.25
C TYR A 274 8.89 -0.33 19.09
N LYS A 275 8.77 -0.05 20.39
CA LYS A 275 9.91 -0.10 21.33
C LYS A 275 10.55 -1.48 21.36
N LEU A 276 9.75 -2.54 21.33
CA LEU A 276 10.26 -3.92 21.35
C LEU A 276 10.98 -4.27 20.03
N VAL A 277 10.40 -3.92 18.88
CA VAL A 277 11.01 -4.13 17.56
C VAL A 277 12.32 -3.37 17.43
N LEU A 278 12.38 -2.12 17.91
CA LEU A 278 13.63 -1.36 17.99
C LEU A 278 14.67 -2.04 18.89
N ALA A 279 14.24 -2.52 20.06
CA ALA A 279 15.11 -3.21 21.00
C ALA A 279 15.70 -4.50 20.41
N LYS A 280 14.89 -5.30 19.71
CA LYS A 280 15.32 -6.49 18.97
C LYS A 280 16.41 -6.16 17.94
N ASN A 281 16.25 -5.05 17.21
CA ASN A 281 17.19 -4.65 16.15
C ASN A 281 18.46 -3.98 16.68
N HIS A 282 18.55 -3.70 17.98
CA HIS A 282 19.72 -3.08 18.57
C HIS A 282 20.89 -4.07 18.62
N LYS A 283 22.05 -3.67 18.06
CA LYS A 283 23.28 -4.47 18.10
C LYS A 283 24.15 -4.01 19.30
N PRO A 284 24.24 -4.78 20.39
CA PRO A 284 25.04 -4.39 21.56
C PRO A 284 26.53 -4.44 21.27
N GLN A 285 27.29 -3.48 21.79
CA GLN A 285 28.76 -3.49 21.71
C GLN A 285 29.39 -4.43 22.77
N HIS A 286 28.73 -4.59 23.91
CA HIS A 286 29.17 -5.44 25.03
C HIS A 286 28.01 -6.33 25.52
N PRO A 287 27.69 -7.43 24.80
CA PRO A 287 26.54 -8.28 25.11
C PRO A 287 26.62 -8.93 26.49
N ASP A 288 27.83 -9.23 26.99
CA ASP A 288 28.02 -9.88 28.29
C ASP A 288 27.97 -8.90 29.48
N SER A 289 27.83 -7.59 29.23
CA SER A 289 27.76 -6.61 30.30
C SER A 289 26.49 -6.78 31.15
N THR A 290 26.58 -6.52 32.46
CA THR A 290 25.43 -6.60 33.38
C THR A 290 24.29 -5.69 32.93
N ALA A 291 24.62 -4.50 32.39
CA ALA A 291 23.64 -3.56 31.87
C ALA A 291 22.87 -4.15 30.67
N HIS A 292 23.56 -4.83 29.74
CA HIS A 292 22.90 -5.45 28.60
C HIS A 292 22.06 -6.66 29.01
N GLN A 293 22.55 -7.50 29.93
CA GLN A 293 21.77 -8.61 30.46
C GLN A 293 20.48 -8.14 31.16
N GLN A 294 20.55 -7.04 31.92
CA GLN A 294 19.38 -6.43 32.55
C GLN A 294 18.42 -5.85 31.50
N PHE A 295 18.94 -5.16 30.48
CA PHE A 295 18.15 -4.70 29.35
C PHE A 295 17.39 -5.85 28.69
N ARG A 296 18.06 -6.96 28.38
CA ARG A 296 17.44 -8.16 27.79
C ARG A 296 16.33 -8.74 28.66
N LYS A 297 16.55 -8.84 29.98
CA LYS A 297 15.53 -9.31 30.92
C LYS A 297 14.28 -8.44 30.88
N VAL A 298 14.44 -7.11 30.83
CA VAL A 298 13.32 -6.17 30.70
C VAL A 298 12.58 -6.35 29.38
N GLN A 299 13.30 -6.50 28.25
CA GLN A 299 12.65 -6.70 26.95
C GLN A 299 11.91 -8.04 26.87
N LYS A 300 12.46 -9.11 27.46
CA LYS A 300 11.78 -10.41 27.55
C LYS A 300 10.48 -10.32 28.36
N GLN A 301 10.49 -9.61 29.49
CA GLN A 301 9.24 -9.39 30.24
C GLN A 301 8.21 -8.62 29.40
N LYS A 302 8.66 -7.58 28.69
CA LYS A 302 7.79 -6.81 27.80
C LYS A 302 7.19 -7.66 26.67
N LEU A 303 7.99 -8.57 26.11
CA LEU A 303 7.54 -9.54 25.11
C LEU A 303 6.44 -10.45 25.67
N GLU A 304 6.63 -11.04 26.86
CA GLU A 304 5.60 -11.87 27.48
C GLU A 304 4.30 -11.10 27.77
N ASP A 305 4.41 -9.86 28.26
CA ASP A 305 3.26 -8.98 28.45
C ASP A 305 2.54 -8.70 27.12
N LEU A 306 3.28 -8.45 26.03
CA LEU A 306 2.71 -8.21 24.70
C LEU A 306 2.06 -9.46 24.12
N LYS A 307 2.66 -10.65 24.26
CA LYS A 307 2.04 -11.92 23.86
C LYS A 307 0.71 -12.16 24.57
N SER A 308 0.63 -11.83 25.87
CA SER A 308 -0.62 -11.97 26.61
C SER A 308 -1.74 -11.06 26.09
N LYS A 309 -1.38 -9.85 25.62
CA LYS A 309 -2.32 -8.86 25.09
C LYS A 309 -2.63 -9.05 23.60
N LEU A 310 -1.68 -9.62 22.86
CA LEU A 310 -1.70 -9.80 21.41
C LEU A 310 -1.33 -11.26 21.05
N PRO A 311 -2.10 -12.27 21.52
CA PRO A 311 -1.79 -13.69 21.31
C PRO A 311 -1.92 -14.14 19.85
N GLN A 312 -2.60 -13.36 19.02
CA GLN A 312 -2.84 -13.59 17.60
C GLN A 312 -1.65 -13.20 16.71
N LEU A 313 -0.67 -12.45 17.24
CA LEU A 313 0.50 -12.03 16.46
C LEU A 313 1.64 -13.06 16.56
N ASN A 314 2.43 -13.19 15.49
CA ASN A 314 3.66 -13.96 15.53
C ASN A 314 4.78 -13.13 16.17
N TRP A 315 5.47 -13.73 17.14
CA TRP A 315 6.54 -13.14 17.93
C TRP A 315 7.88 -13.91 17.85
N GLU A 316 7.96 -14.97 17.05
CA GLU A 316 9.15 -15.84 16.91
C GLU A 316 10.43 -15.03 16.66
N GLU A 317 10.32 -14.05 15.78
CA GLU A 317 11.42 -13.16 15.42
C GLU A 317 11.97 -12.33 16.60
N GLU A 318 11.11 -11.90 17.53
CA GLU A 318 11.53 -11.19 18.75
C GLU A 318 12.04 -12.14 19.82
N GLU A 319 11.47 -13.34 19.91
CA GLU A 319 11.96 -14.39 20.80
C GLU A 319 13.40 -14.76 20.45
N GLU A 320 13.69 -14.99 19.17
CA GLU A 320 15.02 -15.29 18.67
C GLU A 320 15.97 -14.10 18.88
N GLY A 321 15.56 -12.91 18.43
CA GLY A 321 16.40 -11.71 18.47
C GLY A 321 16.79 -11.29 19.90
N LEU A 322 15.92 -11.49 20.88
CA LEU A 322 16.21 -11.21 22.30
C LEU A 322 16.92 -12.37 23.02
N SER A 323 17.04 -13.53 22.37
CA SER A 323 17.72 -14.73 22.91
C SER A 323 19.20 -14.79 22.56
N THR A 324 19.64 -14.13 21.48
CA THR A 324 21.05 -13.83 21.21
C THR A 324 21.59 -12.68 22.04
#